data_AF-A0AAV6IQ19-F1
#
_entry.id   AF-A0AAV6IQ19-F1
#
_cell.length_a   1.000
_cell.length_b   1.000
_cell.length_c   1.000
_cell.angle_alpha   90.00
_cell.angle_beta   90.00
_cell.angle_gamma   90.00
#
_symmetry.space_group_name_H-M   'P 1'
#
loop_
_entity.id
_entity.type
_entity.pdbx_description
1 polymer ?
#
loop_
_entity_poly.entity_id
_entity_poly.type
_entity_poly.pdbx_seq_one_letter_code
_entity_poly.pdbx_strand_id
1 'polypeptide(L)'
;MANPDSENENGWIERVKEEGAVPLLEPENCPNGWASPPGDIFRVRGPEYFLTKVKIPGGEYLLKPLGFDWVKGPTKISEVLKNPKNRVRKALDDEFPTGYKPCVWAFNLQVPSKDNYSAIAYFVATEPIPDGSLMDQFLKGDDGFRKSRLKLIANIVKGPWLVRKAVGEQAICVIGRALTCQYYVADNFIEVDIDIGSSMVASAIVHLAFGYLTTLTVDLAFLIESQTESELPERILGAVRFSELNAAAARPVELSSDGSAANSQSSLPTRFWNSIGQGFSNLVSGAHESNSVSTSSHVNGVVDPERSGKEWLCFLIVGDVFPTFPLFPLPLVGMALDYSSSLSNSVLLEFRASSGRGFRGTMGAHWGNARDMLRKTFWSKCI
;
A
#
# COMPACT_ATOMS: atom_id res chain seq x y z
N MET A 1 -24.67 22.71 -33.31
CA MET A 1 -24.69 23.90 -32.45
C MET A 1 -24.26 23.41 -31.08
N ALA A 2 -23.06 23.75 -30.64
CA ALA A 2 -22.59 23.43 -29.29
C ALA A 2 -23.40 24.27 -28.30
N ASN A 3 -23.88 23.65 -27.22
CA ASN A 3 -24.65 24.32 -26.19
C ASN A 3 -23.71 25.23 -25.39
N PRO A 4 -23.94 26.55 -25.30
CA PRO A 4 -23.04 27.47 -24.60
C PRO A 4 -22.96 27.24 -23.08
N ASP A 5 -23.80 26.37 -22.52
CA ASP A 5 -23.82 26.06 -21.09
C ASP A 5 -22.76 25.02 -20.67
N SER A 6 -22.22 24.21 -21.59
CA SER A 6 -21.25 23.15 -21.25
C SER A 6 -19.84 23.66 -20.93
N GLU A 7 -19.50 24.88 -21.36
CA GLU A 7 -18.20 25.49 -21.06
C GLU A 7 -18.12 26.01 -19.61
N ASN A 8 -19.25 26.37 -19.00
CA ASN A 8 -19.28 26.92 -17.64
C ASN A 8 -19.45 25.83 -16.57
N GLU A 9 -20.14 24.72 -16.87
CA GLU A 9 -20.34 23.58 -15.93
C GLU A 9 -19.04 22.91 -15.45
N ASN A 10 -17.95 23.01 -16.24
CA ASN A 10 -16.65 22.43 -15.86
C ASN A 10 -15.72 23.43 -15.16
N GLY A 11 -16.09 24.72 -15.08
CA GLY A 11 -15.20 25.76 -14.54
C GLY A 11 -14.77 25.49 -13.10
N TRP A 12 -15.68 25.02 -12.26
CA TRP A 12 -15.34 24.66 -10.87
C TRP A 12 -14.47 23.42 -10.76
N ILE A 13 -14.63 22.43 -11.65
CA ILE A 13 -13.80 21.22 -11.69
C ILE A 13 -12.36 21.62 -12.00
N GLU A 14 -12.16 22.49 -13.01
CA GLU A 14 -10.82 22.98 -13.36
C GLU A 14 -10.21 23.81 -12.23
N ARG A 15 -10.97 24.70 -11.58
CA ARG A 15 -10.50 25.42 -10.38
C ARG A 15 -10.04 24.46 -9.28
N VAL A 16 -10.82 23.41 -8.99
CA VAL A 16 -10.44 22.41 -7.98
C VAL A 16 -9.17 21.67 -8.39
N LYS A 17 -8.99 21.33 -9.66
CA LYS A 17 -7.74 20.69 -10.12
C LYS A 17 -6.54 21.62 -9.95
N GLU A 18 -6.67 22.90 -10.29
CA GLU A 18 -5.61 23.91 -10.22
C GLU A 18 -5.21 24.29 -8.80
N GLU A 19 -6.16 24.35 -7.85
CA GLU A 19 -5.89 24.67 -6.44
C GLU A 19 -5.18 23.55 -5.67
N GLY A 20 -5.06 22.36 -6.27
CA GLY A 20 -4.35 21.22 -5.69
C GLY A 20 -2.84 21.48 -5.57
N ALA A 21 -2.24 21.08 -4.45
CA ALA A 21 -0.80 21.23 -4.25
C ALA A 21 0.04 20.31 -5.16
N VAL A 22 -0.55 19.19 -5.61
CA VAL A 22 0.04 18.31 -6.61
C VAL A 22 -0.52 18.71 -7.97
N PRO A 23 0.32 19.11 -8.95
CA PRO A 23 -0.16 19.60 -10.23
C PRO A 23 -0.80 18.49 -11.06
N LEU A 24 -1.91 18.79 -11.71
CA LEU A 24 -2.48 17.95 -12.76
C LEU A 24 -1.64 18.08 -14.04
N LEU A 25 -1.22 16.95 -14.59
CA LEU A 25 -0.38 16.86 -15.79
C LEU A 25 -0.91 15.78 -16.74
N GLU A 26 -0.35 15.72 -17.95
CA GLU A 26 -0.63 14.64 -18.89
C GLU A 26 -0.02 13.31 -18.42
N PRO A 27 -0.71 12.16 -18.60
CA PRO A 27 -0.24 10.87 -18.11
C PRO A 27 1.16 10.49 -18.61
N GLU A 28 1.50 10.82 -19.85
CA GLU A 28 2.78 10.50 -20.49
C GLU A 28 3.94 11.31 -19.92
N ASN A 29 3.65 12.48 -19.33
CA ASN A 29 4.64 13.40 -18.79
C ASN A 29 4.15 14.01 -17.47
N CYS A 30 4.16 13.19 -16.41
CA CYS A 30 3.59 13.52 -15.11
C CYS A 30 4.65 13.65 -13.99
N PRO A 31 5.80 14.33 -14.13
CA PRO A 31 6.79 14.40 -13.04
C PRO A 31 6.28 15.21 -11.84
N ASN A 32 6.45 14.67 -10.62
CA ASN A 32 5.98 15.27 -9.35
C ASN A 32 4.49 15.64 -9.34
N GLY A 33 3.68 15.04 -10.23
CA GLY A 33 2.30 15.41 -10.47
C GLY A 33 1.34 14.24 -10.32
N TRP A 34 0.09 14.52 -10.64
CA TRP A 34 -0.94 13.51 -10.84
C TRP A 34 -1.58 13.66 -12.22
N ALA A 35 -2.21 12.60 -12.71
CA ALA A 35 -2.90 12.56 -14.00
C ALA A 35 -4.04 11.56 -13.98
N SER A 36 -4.87 11.58 -15.02
CA SER A 36 -5.86 10.52 -15.27
C SER A 36 -5.35 9.58 -16.35
N PRO A 37 -4.85 8.38 -16.01
CA PRO A 37 -4.33 7.46 -17.00
C PRO A 37 -5.43 6.99 -17.97
N PRO A 38 -5.12 6.40 -19.13
CA PRO A 38 -6.13 5.80 -20.00
C PRO A 38 -6.80 4.60 -19.32
N GLY A 39 -8.13 4.50 -19.34
CA GLY A 39 -8.84 3.38 -18.69
C GLY A 39 -8.56 2.01 -19.29
N ASP A 40 -8.17 1.97 -20.57
CA ASP A 40 -7.87 0.72 -21.27
C ASP A 40 -6.65 -0.03 -20.71
N ILE A 41 -5.75 0.65 -19.98
CA ILE A 41 -4.60 -0.04 -19.36
C ILE A 41 -5.04 -1.00 -18.25
N PHE A 42 -6.23 -0.79 -17.67
CA PHE A 42 -6.79 -1.66 -16.66
C PHE A 42 -7.66 -2.73 -17.30
N ARG A 43 -7.57 -3.96 -16.79
CA ARG A 43 -8.31 -5.12 -17.29
C ARG A 43 -9.44 -5.49 -16.32
N VAL A 44 -10.68 -5.39 -16.80
CA VAL A 44 -11.91 -5.57 -16.02
C VAL A 44 -12.71 -6.79 -16.51
N ARG A 45 -13.65 -7.28 -15.71
CA ARG A 45 -14.51 -8.43 -16.09
C ARG A 45 -15.36 -8.06 -17.32
N GLY A 46 -15.24 -8.83 -18.41
CA GLY A 46 -16.04 -8.64 -19.63
C GLY A 46 -17.51 -9.04 -19.47
N PRO A 47 -18.35 -8.81 -20.49
CA PRO A 47 -19.81 -9.03 -20.43
C PRO A 47 -20.21 -10.45 -20.03
N GLU A 48 -19.43 -11.45 -20.44
CA GLU A 48 -19.69 -12.88 -20.19
C GLU A 48 -18.68 -13.49 -19.20
N TYR A 49 -18.04 -12.68 -18.36
CA TYR A 49 -16.91 -13.11 -17.53
C TYR A 49 -17.21 -14.33 -16.65
N PHE A 50 -18.44 -14.47 -16.14
CA PHE A 50 -18.75 -15.62 -15.29
C PHE A 50 -18.69 -16.95 -16.05
N LEU A 51 -18.92 -16.93 -17.36
CA LEU A 51 -18.81 -18.06 -18.27
C LEU A 51 -17.39 -18.20 -18.84
N THR A 52 -16.83 -17.10 -19.37
CA THR A 52 -15.60 -17.13 -20.18
C THR A 52 -14.33 -16.86 -19.39
N LYS A 53 -14.44 -16.24 -18.21
CA LYS A 53 -13.32 -15.67 -17.43
C LYS A 53 -12.46 -14.66 -18.20
N VAL A 54 -12.97 -14.12 -19.30
CA VAL A 54 -12.24 -13.17 -20.15
C VAL A 54 -12.37 -11.75 -19.60
N LYS A 55 -11.22 -11.10 -19.41
CA LYS A 55 -11.16 -9.68 -19.07
C LYS A 55 -10.96 -8.82 -20.32
N ILE A 56 -11.51 -7.62 -20.30
CA ILE A 56 -11.44 -6.63 -21.38
C ILE A 56 -10.77 -5.34 -20.89
N PRO A 57 -10.29 -4.46 -21.79
CA PRO A 57 -9.92 -3.10 -21.43
C PRO A 57 -11.06 -2.37 -20.71
N GLY A 58 -10.73 -1.55 -19.70
CA GLY A 58 -11.70 -0.90 -18.82
C GLY A 58 -12.54 0.21 -19.46
N GLY A 59 -12.05 0.84 -20.53
CA GLY A 59 -12.72 1.96 -21.18
C GLY A 59 -12.93 3.17 -20.28
N GLU A 60 -14.02 3.92 -20.54
CA GLU A 60 -14.33 5.16 -19.84
C GLU A 60 -14.76 4.96 -18.38
N TYR A 61 -14.35 5.92 -17.55
CA TYR A 61 -14.68 5.99 -16.13
C TYR A 61 -16.12 6.46 -15.90
N LEU A 62 -16.73 5.96 -14.83
CA LEU A 62 -18.06 6.40 -14.40
C LEU A 62 -18.03 7.79 -13.74
N LEU A 63 -16.90 8.18 -13.15
CA LEU A 63 -16.69 9.44 -12.46
C LEU A 63 -15.60 10.25 -13.15
N LYS A 64 -15.76 11.58 -13.17
CA LYS A 64 -14.73 12.50 -13.65
C LYS A 64 -13.67 12.73 -12.55
N PRO A 65 -12.38 12.81 -12.90
CA PRO A 65 -11.33 13.18 -11.96
C PRO A 65 -11.53 14.62 -11.47
N LEU A 66 -11.47 14.82 -10.16
CA LEU A 66 -11.71 16.11 -9.52
C LEU A 66 -10.45 16.67 -8.85
N GLY A 67 -9.60 15.82 -8.29
CA GLY A 67 -8.37 16.28 -7.64
C GLY A 67 -7.55 15.16 -7.04
N PHE A 68 -6.30 15.47 -6.70
CA PHE A 68 -5.43 14.60 -5.93
C PHE A 68 -4.68 15.41 -4.87
N ASP A 69 -4.76 14.98 -3.62
CA ASP A 69 -4.04 15.61 -2.52
C ASP A 69 -3.00 14.65 -1.93
N TRP A 70 -1.80 15.18 -1.70
CA TRP A 70 -0.74 14.53 -0.96
C TRP A 70 -0.50 15.32 0.33
N VAL A 71 -0.98 14.77 1.44
CA VAL A 71 -1.03 15.47 2.73
C VAL A 71 -0.38 14.66 3.84
N LYS A 72 0.00 15.33 4.92
CA LYS A 72 0.53 14.70 6.13
C LYS A 72 0.02 15.35 7.41
N GLY A 73 -0.04 14.56 8.48
CA GLY A 73 -0.48 15.02 9.80
C GLY A 73 0.15 14.21 10.94
N PRO A 74 0.06 14.71 12.18
CA PRO A 74 0.56 13.99 13.35
C PRO A 74 -0.27 12.74 13.68
N THR A 75 -1.53 12.70 13.23
CA THR A 75 -2.45 11.56 13.35
C THR A 75 -2.99 11.19 11.97
N LYS A 76 -3.63 10.02 11.86
CA LYS A 76 -4.37 9.64 10.64
C LYS A 76 -5.35 10.76 10.27
N ILE A 77 -5.39 11.10 8.98
CA ILE A 77 -6.27 12.11 8.42
C ILE A 77 -7.50 11.39 7.91
N SER A 78 -8.65 11.73 8.47
CA SER A 78 -9.96 11.12 8.22
C SER A 78 -11.03 12.19 8.08
N GLU A 79 -12.16 11.83 7.46
CA GLU A 79 -13.35 12.67 7.32
C GLU A 79 -13.05 14.01 6.61
N VAL A 80 -12.17 13.98 5.60
CA VAL A 80 -11.70 15.17 4.90
C VAL A 80 -12.82 15.94 4.22
N LEU A 81 -13.87 15.27 3.73
CA LEU A 81 -15.03 15.92 3.10
C LEU A 81 -16.07 16.43 4.10
N LYS A 82 -15.99 16.03 5.38
CA LYS A 82 -16.79 16.64 6.46
C LYS A 82 -16.21 17.96 6.92
N ASN A 83 -14.92 18.19 6.72
CA ASN A 83 -14.30 19.47 7.04
C ASN A 83 -14.72 20.54 6.03
N PRO A 84 -15.47 21.59 6.42
CA PRO A 84 -15.91 22.64 5.50
C PRO A 84 -14.74 23.47 4.93
N LYS A 85 -13.55 23.40 5.52
CA LYS A 85 -12.33 24.05 5.02
C LYS A 85 -11.60 23.21 3.97
N ASN A 86 -12.02 21.97 3.73
CA ASN A 86 -11.45 21.18 2.64
C ASN A 86 -11.75 21.87 1.30
N ARG A 87 -10.73 22.01 0.46
CA ARG A 87 -10.83 22.75 -0.81
C ARG A 87 -11.89 22.20 -1.77
N VAL A 88 -12.02 20.88 -1.84
CA VAL A 88 -13.01 20.20 -2.70
C VAL A 88 -14.41 20.47 -2.15
N ARG A 89 -14.58 20.31 -0.84
CA ARG A 89 -15.85 20.58 -0.17
C ARG A 89 -16.28 22.05 -0.33
N LYS A 90 -15.35 22.97 -0.10
CA LYS A 90 -15.57 24.40 -0.23
C LYS A 90 -15.96 24.77 -1.66
N ALA A 91 -15.21 24.32 -2.67
CA ALA A 91 -15.54 24.62 -4.06
C ALA A 91 -16.91 24.08 -4.48
N LEU A 92 -17.28 22.89 -4.00
CA LEU A 92 -18.61 22.30 -4.24
C LEU A 92 -19.72 23.14 -3.58
N ASP A 93 -19.53 23.59 -2.34
CA ASP A 93 -20.51 24.41 -1.62
C ASP A 93 -20.62 25.83 -2.20
N ASP A 94 -19.51 26.40 -2.68
CA ASP A 94 -19.45 27.72 -3.33
C ASP A 94 -20.13 27.71 -4.71
N GLU A 95 -19.94 26.66 -5.50
CA GLU A 95 -20.55 26.53 -6.84
C GLU A 95 -22.04 26.15 -6.78
N PHE A 96 -22.41 25.29 -5.82
CA PHE A 96 -23.78 24.78 -5.67
C PHE A 96 -24.37 25.16 -4.30
N PRO A 97 -24.62 26.45 -4.02
CA PRO A 97 -25.12 26.89 -2.71
C PRO A 97 -26.55 26.40 -2.43
N THR A 98 -27.33 26.15 -3.48
CA THR A 98 -28.70 25.63 -3.41
C THR A 98 -28.94 24.57 -4.49
N GLY A 99 -29.94 23.71 -4.28
CA GLY A 99 -30.34 22.70 -5.27
C GLY A 99 -29.51 21.42 -5.23
N TYR A 100 -29.49 20.72 -6.35
CA TYR A 100 -28.79 19.44 -6.50
C TYR A 100 -27.28 19.65 -6.52
N LYS A 101 -26.55 18.91 -5.68
CA LYS A 101 -25.09 18.89 -5.64
C LYS A 101 -24.59 17.60 -6.29
N PRO A 102 -23.61 17.67 -7.21
CA PRO A 102 -23.01 16.46 -7.76
C PRO A 102 -22.33 15.63 -6.67
N CYS A 103 -22.39 14.31 -6.80
CA CYS A 103 -21.87 13.40 -5.77
C CYS A 103 -20.35 13.27 -5.89
N VAL A 104 -19.61 13.68 -4.86
CA VAL A 104 -18.15 13.58 -4.79
C VAL A 104 -17.74 12.25 -4.15
N TRP A 105 -16.73 11.61 -4.73
CA TRP A 105 -16.12 10.39 -4.21
C TRP A 105 -14.68 10.68 -3.81
N ALA A 106 -14.32 10.44 -2.56
CA ALA A 106 -12.94 10.53 -2.06
C ALA A 106 -12.43 9.14 -1.67
N PHE A 107 -11.28 8.75 -2.21
CA PHE A 107 -10.53 7.57 -1.78
C PHE A 107 -9.24 8.02 -1.11
N ASN A 108 -9.17 7.85 0.21
CA ASN A 108 -8.06 8.31 1.05
C ASN A 108 -7.19 7.11 1.44
N LEU A 109 -6.05 6.95 0.78
CA LEU A 109 -5.06 5.94 1.12
C LEU A 109 -4.21 6.44 2.28
N GLN A 110 -4.52 5.96 3.48
CA GLN A 110 -3.82 6.33 4.70
C GLN A 110 -2.57 5.47 4.84
N VAL A 111 -1.41 6.10 4.95
CA VAL A 111 -0.11 5.47 5.14
C VAL A 111 0.44 5.85 6.51
N PRO A 112 0.18 5.02 7.54
CA PRO A 112 0.72 5.27 8.87
C PRO A 112 2.25 5.20 8.87
N SER A 113 2.88 6.23 9.39
CA SER A 113 4.33 6.28 9.62
C SER A 113 4.62 7.17 10.83
N LYS A 114 5.86 7.65 10.99
CA LYS A 114 6.16 8.68 12.00
C LYS A 114 5.30 9.93 11.79
N ASP A 115 5.19 10.36 10.53
CA ASP A 115 4.18 11.31 10.08
C ASP A 115 3.10 10.51 9.33
N ASN A 116 1.83 10.72 9.61
CA ASN A 116 0.77 10.00 8.92
C ASN A 116 0.51 10.68 7.57
N TYR A 117 0.73 9.96 6.47
CA TYR A 117 0.50 10.47 5.13
C TYR A 117 -0.85 10.01 4.60
N SER A 118 -1.46 10.83 3.75
CA SER A 118 -2.67 10.47 3.01
C SER A 118 -2.52 10.89 1.55
N ALA A 119 -2.72 9.92 0.65
CA ALA A 119 -2.90 10.17 -0.78
C ALA A 119 -4.40 10.08 -1.07
N ILE A 120 -5.02 11.22 -1.39
CA ILE A 120 -6.47 11.34 -1.50
C ILE A 120 -6.83 11.62 -2.95
N ALA A 121 -7.54 10.69 -3.58
CA ALA A 121 -8.06 10.84 -4.93
C ALA A 121 -9.54 11.24 -4.87
N TYR A 122 -9.86 12.37 -5.50
CA TYR A 122 -11.22 12.90 -5.58
C TYR A 122 -11.77 12.72 -6.99
N PHE A 123 -13.01 12.28 -7.07
CA PHE A 123 -13.79 12.11 -8.29
C PHE A 123 -15.20 12.70 -8.11
N VAL A 124 -15.90 12.95 -9.21
CA VAL A 124 -17.26 13.49 -9.18
C VAL A 124 -18.16 12.83 -10.21
N ALA A 125 -19.39 12.52 -9.79
CA ALA A 125 -20.49 12.18 -10.68
C ALA A 125 -21.13 13.49 -11.16
N THR A 126 -20.86 13.91 -12.40
CA THR A 126 -21.47 15.12 -12.97
C THR A 126 -22.93 14.90 -13.37
N GLU A 127 -23.30 13.66 -13.65
CA GLU A 127 -24.67 13.25 -13.91
C GLU A 127 -25.27 12.56 -12.67
N PRO A 128 -26.60 12.63 -12.48
CA PRO A 128 -27.27 11.85 -11.46
C PRO A 128 -26.97 10.36 -11.57
N ILE A 129 -26.64 9.73 -10.44
CA ILE A 129 -26.38 8.29 -10.37
C ILE A 129 -27.70 7.55 -10.64
N PRO A 130 -27.78 6.67 -11.66
CA PRO A 130 -29.02 5.99 -11.98
C PRO A 130 -29.50 5.08 -10.83
N ASP A 131 -30.79 5.19 -10.48
CA ASP A 131 -31.40 4.35 -9.45
C ASP A 131 -31.24 2.86 -9.79
N GLY A 132 -30.89 2.06 -8.78
CA GLY A 132 -30.66 0.62 -8.92
C GLY A 132 -29.35 0.25 -9.62
N SER A 133 -28.56 1.20 -10.11
CA SER A 133 -27.21 0.93 -10.61
C SER A 133 -26.30 0.38 -9.49
N LEU A 134 -25.19 -0.26 -9.86
CA LEU A 134 -24.25 -0.78 -8.87
C LEU A 134 -23.63 0.32 -7.99
N MET A 135 -23.47 1.54 -8.53
CA MET A 135 -23.05 2.71 -7.74
C MET A 135 -24.12 3.13 -6.74
N ASP A 136 -25.39 3.19 -7.16
CA ASP A 136 -26.51 3.50 -6.28
C ASP A 136 -26.64 2.48 -5.14
N GLN A 137 -26.56 1.19 -5.48
CA GLN A 137 -26.55 0.11 -4.51
C GLN A 137 -25.35 0.19 -3.54
N PHE A 138 -24.19 0.62 -4.00
CA PHE A 138 -23.00 0.80 -3.15
C PHE A 138 -23.15 1.99 -2.19
N LEU A 139 -23.74 3.09 -2.64
CA LEU A 139 -24.03 4.25 -1.80
C LEU A 139 -25.08 3.92 -0.72
N LYS A 140 -26.16 3.24 -1.11
CA LYS A 140 -27.28 2.86 -0.21
C LYS A 140 -27.00 1.59 0.62
N GLY A 141 -25.99 0.80 0.25
CA GLY A 141 -25.67 -0.47 0.89
C GLY A 141 -25.14 -0.34 2.32
N ASP A 142 -24.93 -1.47 2.99
CA ASP A 142 -24.26 -1.52 4.28
C ASP A 142 -22.74 -1.69 4.12
N ASP A 143 -22.01 -1.62 5.24
CA ASP A 143 -20.55 -1.78 5.22
C ASP A 143 -20.14 -3.20 4.81
N GLY A 144 -20.97 -4.22 5.07
CA GLY A 144 -20.74 -5.59 4.61
C GLY A 144 -20.69 -5.68 3.09
N PHE A 145 -21.67 -5.08 2.43
CA PHE A 145 -21.72 -4.93 0.98
C PHE A 145 -20.49 -4.17 0.50
N ARG A 146 -20.25 -2.94 0.97
CA ARG A 146 -19.11 -2.12 0.52
C ARG A 146 -17.76 -2.84 0.68
N LYS A 147 -17.55 -3.46 1.84
CA LYS A 147 -16.37 -4.28 2.16
C LYS A 147 -16.17 -5.42 1.17
N SER A 148 -17.25 -6.07 0.76
CA SER A 148 -17.20 -7.22 -0.14
C SER A 148 -17.04 -6.86 -1.62
N ARG A 149 -17.23 -5.58 -1.98
CA ARG A 149 -17.31 -5.12 -3.38
C ARG A 149 -16.25 -4.11 -3.77
N LEU A 150 -15.75 -3.26 -2.87
CA LEU A 150 -14.76 -2.25 -3.23
C LEU A 150 -13.45 -2.90 -3.68
N LYS A 151 -13.01 -2.56 -4.89
CA LYS A 151 -11.87 -3.17 -5.58
C LYS A 151 -10.89 -2.10 -6.03
N LEU A 152 -9.60 -2.41 -5.87
CA LEU A 152 -8.48 -1.58 -6.28
C LEU A 152 -7.62 -2.35 -7.27
N ILE A 153 -7.24 -1.71 -8.38
CA ILE A 153 -6.18 -2.14 -9.28
C ILE A 153 -5.02 -1.16 -9.13
N ALA A 154 -3.81 -1.66 -8.87
CA ALA A 154 -2.59 -0.87 -8.77
C ALA A 154 -1.52 -1.39 -9.75
N ASN A 155 -0.96 -0.48 -10.55
CA ASN A 155 0.13 -0.76 -11.49
C ASN A 155 1.35 0.11 -11.16
N ILE A 156 2.53 -0.49 -11.10
CA ILE A 156 3.79 0.27 -11.01
C ILE A 156 4.30 0.52 -12.43
N VAL A 157 4.04 1.72 -12.93
CA VAL A 157 4.41 2.18 -14.29
C VAL A 157 5.91 2.40 -14.38
N LYS A 158 6.47 3.12 -13.42
CA LYS A 158 7.91 3.41 -13.28
C LYS A 158 8.30 3.12 -11.84
N GLY A 159 9.46 2.52 -11.66
CA GLY A 159 10.02 2.31 -10.33
C GLY A 159 11.08 1.21 -10.30
N PRO A 160 11.81 1.12 -9.18
CA PRO A 160 12.80 0.07 -9.00
C PRO A 160 12.19 -1.32 -9.15
N TRP A 161 12.93 -2.24 -9.77
CA TRP A 161 12.52 -3.63 -9.93
C TRP A 161 12.06 -4.25 -8.61
N LEU A 162 12.71 -3.95 -7.49
CA LEU A 162 12.31 -4.48 -6.18
C LEU A 162 10.88 -4.10 -5.79
N VAL A 163 10.46 -2.85 -6.05
CA VAL A 163 9.08 -2.39 -5.77
C VAL A 163 8.09 -3.07 -6.72
N ARG A 164 8.40 -3.10 -8.02
CA ARG A 164 7.58 -3.81 -9.03
C ARG A 164 7.39 -5.27 -8.66
N LYS A 165 8.48 -5.93 -8.24
CA LYS A 165 8.43 -7.31 -7.77
C LYS A 165 7.57 -7.43 -6.53
N ALA A 166 7.70 -6.54 -5.54
CA ALA A 166 6.92 -6.55 -4.29
C ALA A 166 5.42 -6.45 -4.53
N VAL A 167 5.00 -5.51 -5.39
CA VAL A 167 3.60 -5.28 -5.76
C VAL A 167 3.06 -6.41 -6.66
N GLY A 168 3.90 -6.96 -7.53
CA GLY A 168 3.49 -7.91 -8.56
C GLY A 168 3.24 -7.21 -9.90
N GLU A 169 2.98 -8.00 -10.93
CA GLU A 169 2.78 -7.52 -12.30
C GLU A 169 1.51 -6.65 -12.43
N GLN A 170 0.44 -7.02 -11.74
CA GLN A 170 -0.78 -6.23 -11.59
C GLN A 170 -1.41 -6.55 -10.23
N ALA A 171 -1.46 -5.57 -9.34
CA ALA A 171 -2.03 -5.75 -8.01
C ALA A 171 -3.54 -5.51 -8.07
N ILE A 172 -4.35 -6.57 -8.01
CA ILE A 172 -5.82 -6.48 -8.01
C ILE A 172 -6.36 -7.08 -6.72
N CYS A 173 -7.01 -6.28 -5.89
CA CYS A 173 -7.59 -6.77 -4.65
C CYS A 173 -8.97 -6.19 -4.41
N VAL A 174 -9.86 -6.97 -3.79
CA VAL A 174 -11.05 -6.43 -3.14
C VAL A 174 -10.58 -5.77 -1.85
N ILE A 175 -10.21 -4.49 -1.95
CA ILE A 175 -9.49 -3.76 -0.90
C ILE A 175 -10.26 -3.73 0.42
N GLY A 176 -11.60 -3.72 0.37
CA GLY A 176 -12.44 -3.80 1.56
C GLY A 176 -12.23 -5.09 2.38
N ARG A 177 -11.90 -6.21 1.73
CA ARG A 177 -11.57 -7.46 2.43
C ARG A 177 -10.13 -7.48 2.95
N ALA A 178 -9.24 -6.82 2.23
CA ALA A 178 -7.79 -6.83 2.49
C ALA A 178 -7.38 -5.87 3.60
N LEU A 179 -8.07 -4.73 3.72
CA LEU A 179 -7.77 -3.64 4.64
C LEU A 179 -9.02 -3.18 5.39
N THR A 180 -8.81 -2.53 6.53
CA THR A 180 -9.86 -1.78 7.20
C THR A 180 -10.20 -0.57 6.35
N CYS A 181 -11.46 -0.48 5.91
CA CYS A 181 -11.99 0.67 5.20
C CYS A 181 -13.10 1.29 6.03
N GLN A 182 -13.05 2.60 6.28
CA GLN A 182 -14.15 3.35 6.88
C GLN A 182 -14.89 4.14 5.81
N TYR A 183 -16.21 4.10 5.85
CA TYR A 183 -17.08 4.74 4.86
C TYR A 183 -17.83 5.90 5.51
N TYR A 184 -17.70 7.09 4.95
CA TYR A 184 -18.44 8.27 5.39
C TYR A 184 -19.31 8.74 4.24
N VAL A 185 -20.62 8.49 4.36
CA VAL A 185 -21.61 8.81 3.34
C VAL A 185 -22.47 9.97 3.81
N ALA A 186 -22.69 10.93 2.93
CA ALA A 186 -23.64 12.03 3.09
C ALA A 186 -24.39 12.25 1.77
N ASP A 187 -25.34 13.19 1.75
CA ASP A 187 -26.23 13.42 0.60
C ASP A 187 -25.48 13.66 -0.73
N ASN A 188 -24.32 14.31 -0.68
CA ASN A 188 -23.55 14.73 -1.85
C ASN A 188 -22.11 14.21 -1.87
N PHE A 189 -21.74 13.29 -0.97
CA PHE A 189 -20.43 12.65 -1.06
C PHE A 189 -20.35 11.28 -0.40
N ILE A 190 -19.35 10.52 -0.84
CA ILE A 190 -18.82 9.36 -0.13
C ILE A 190 -17.31 9.52 0.01
N GLU A 191 -16.81 9.27 1.21
CA GLU A 191 -15.39 9.17 1.51
C GLU A 191 -15.08 7.76 1.99
N VAL A 192 -14.00 7.19 1.45
CA VAL A 192 -13.47 5.89 1.84
C VAL A 192 -12.06 6.07 2.36
N ASP A 193 -11.91 5.94 3.68
CA ASP A 193 -10.61 5.90 4.34
C ASP A 193 -10.07 4.47 4.32
N ILE A 194 -8.95 4.27 3.64
CA ILE A 194 -8.32 2.96 3.41
C ILE A 194 -7.04 2.90 4.26
N ASP A 195 -7.09 2.19 5.38
CA ASP A 195 -5.98 2.08 6.32
C ASP A 195 -4.98 1.02 5.87
N ILE A 196 -3.91 1.43 5.18
CA ILE A 196 -2.82 0.52 4.76
C ILE A 196 -2.17 -0.17 5.97
N GLY A 197 -2.12 0.50 7.12
CA GLY A 197 -1.51 -0.03 8.34
C GLY A 197 -2.29 -1.18 8.97
N SER A 198 -3.53 -1.43 8.56
CA SER A 198 -4.33 -2.54 9.08
C SER A 198 -3.88 -3.92 8.58
N SER A 199 -2.96 -3.97 7.60
CA SER A 199 -2.38 -5.20 7.08
C SER A 199 -0.86 -5.12 7.10
N MET A 200 -0.22 -6.07 7.81
CA MET A 200 1.24 -6.16 7.85
C MET A 200 1.85 -6.30 6.45
N VAL A 201 1.18 -7.02 5.54
CA VAL A 201 1.67 -7.22 4.17
C VAL A 201 1.55 -5.93 3.37
N ALA A 202 0.40 -5.26 3.42
CA ALA A 202 0.20 -4.00 2.70
C ALA A 202 1.13 -2.91 3.23
N SER A 203 1.24 -2.78 4.56
CA SER A 203 2.18 -1.88 5.22
C SER A 203 3.61 -2.11 4.76
N ALA A 204 4.09 -3.36 4.74
CA ALA A 204 5.44 -3.66 4.31
C ALA A 204 5.70 -3.29 2.84
N ILE A 205 4.74 -3.55 1.95
CA ILE A 205 4.85 -3.22 0.52
C ILE A 205 4.84 -1.70 0.33
N VAL A 206 3.93 -0.98 0.98
CA VAL A 206 3.80 0.47 0.85
C VAL A 206 5.00 1.17 1.50
N HIS A 207 5.50 0.75 2.66
CA HIS A 207 6.71 1.33 3.25
C HIS A 207 7.96 1.08 2.42
N LEU A 208 8.06 -0.08 1.76
CA LEU A 208 9.11 -0.32 0.76
C LEU A 208 8.98 0.67 -0.41
N ALA A 209 7.79 0.84 -0.97
CA ALA A 209 7.52 1.79 -2.04
C ALA A 209 7.76 3.25 -1.59
N PHE A 210 7.48 3.55 -0.32
CA PHE A 210 7.63 4.87 0.29
C PHE A 210 9.08 5.37 0.20
N GLY A 211 10.05 4.47 0.37
CA GLY A 211 11.49 4.77 0.22
C GLY A 211 11.91 5.15 -1.21
N TYR A 212 11.04 4.92 -2.20
CA TYR A 212 11.30 5.20 -3.60
C TYR A 212 10.30 6.17 -4.23
N LEU A 213 9.48 6.88 -3.43
CA LEU A 213 8.38 7.72 -3.94
C LEU A 213 8.82 8.69 -5.03
N THR A 214 9.99 9.32 -4.88
CA THR A 214 10.55 10.30 -5.83
C THR A 214 10.99 9.70 -7.17
N THR A 215 10.90 8.37 -7.33
CA THR A 215 11.23 7.65 -8.58
C THR A 215 10.11 6.71 -9.03
N LEU A 216 8.98 6.72 -8.30
CA LEU A 216 7.87 5.80 -8.48
C LEU A 216 6.75 6.49 -9.26
N THR A 217 6.20 5.82 -10.26
CA THR A 217 4.95 6.20 -10.91
C THR A 217 3.96 5.06 -10.72
N VAL A 218 2.80 5.39 -10.16
CA VAL A 218 1.76 4.42 -9.81
C VAL A 218 0.45 4.83 -10.46
N ASP A 219 -0.21 3.87 -11.10
CA ASP A 219 -1.61 4.00 -11.52
C ASP A 219 -2.50 3.24 -10.55
N LEU A 220 -3.55 3.88 -10.08
CA LEU A 220 -4.58 3.30 -9.23
C LEU A 220 -5.94 3.45 -9.91
N ALA A 221 -6.72 2.37 -9.98
CA ALA A 221 -8.11 2.41 -10.42
C ALA A 221 -9.03 1.81 -9.34
N PHE A 222 -10.09 2.54 -9.03
CA PHE A 222 -11.13 2.14 -8.07
C PHE A 222 -12.34 1.61 -8.83
N LEU A 223 -12.87 0.47 -8.39
CA LEU A 223 -14.01 -0.19 -9.00
C LEU A 223 -14.92 -0.78 -7.92
N ILE A 224 -16.17 -1.03 -8.30
CA ILE A 224 -17.06 -1.92 -7.55
C ILE A 224 -17.03 -3.25 -8.30
N GLU A 225 -16.56 -4.30 -7.63
CA GLU A 225 -16.46 -5.62 -8.25
C GLU A 225 -17.84 -6.12 -8.68
N SER A 226 -18.03 -6.52 -9.95
CA SER A 226 -19.26 -7.17 -10.41
C SER A 226 -19.27 -8.63 -9.95
N GLN A 227 -20.32 -9.12 -9.30
CA GLN A 227 -20.51 -10.49 -8.82
C GLN A 227 -21.70 -11.23 -9.48
N THR A 228 -22.58 -10.54 -10.20
CA THR A 228 -23.69 -11.15 -10.98
C THR A 228 -23.66 -10.73 -12.45
N GLU A 229 -24.30 -11.51 -13.32
CA GLU A 229 -24.34 -11.23 -14.77
C GLU A 229 -24.95 -9.87 -15.11
N SER A 230 -25.96 -9.43 -14.35
CA SER A 230 -26.61 -8.12 -14.53
C SER A 230 -25.70 -6.92 -14.21
N GLU A 231 -24.57 -7.16 -13.54
CA GLU A 231 -23.59 -6.14 -13.18
C GLU A 231 -22.40 -6.10 -14.15
N LEU A 232 -22.41 -6.93 -15.20
CA LEU A 232 -21.37 -6.96 -16.23
C LEU A 232 -21.74 -6.11 -17.45
N PRO A 233 -20.75 -5.57 -18.19
CA PRO A 233 -19.32 -5.61 -17.90
C PRO A 233 -18.95 -4.76 -16.67
N GLU A 234 -17.90 -5.16 -15.96
CA GLU A 234 -17.36 -4.38 -14.83
C GLU A 234 -16.79 -3.05 -15.34
N ARG A 235 -17.10 -1.95 -14.66
CA ARG A 235 -16.71 -0.58 -15.05
C ARG A 235 -15.84 0.06 -13.97
N ILE A 236 -14.91 0.92 -14.38
CA ILE A 236 -14.04 1.67 -13.46
C ILE A 236 -14.80 2.88 -12.93
N LEU A 237 -14.78 3.10 -11.61
CA LEU A 237 -15.32 4.32 -11.02
C LEU A 237 -14.47 5.52 -11.42
N GLY A 238 -13.16 5.45 -11.14
CA GLY A 238 -12.19 6.47 -11.50
C GLY A 238 -10.77 5.93 -11.32
N ALA A 239 -9.81 6.60 -11.94
CA ALA A 239 -8.40 6.27 -11.80
C ALA A 239 -7.52 7.51 -11.67
N VAL A 240 -6.40 7.32 -10.99
CA VAL A 240 -5.38 8.34 -10.79
C VAL A 240 -4.00 7.75 -11.02
N ARG A 241 -3.16 8.50 -11.74
CA ARG A 241 -1.71 8.34 -11.79
C ARG A 241 -1.12 9.36 -10.84
N PHE A 242 -0.17 8.96 -10.02
CA PHE A 242 0.73 9.90 -9.36
C PHE A 242 2.17 9.46 -9.58
N SER A 243 3.08 10.42 -9.59
CA SER A 243 4.47 10.16 -9.93
C SER A 243 5.40 11.00 -9.09
N GLU A 244 6.52 10.39 -8.72
CA GLU A 244 7.68 11.07 -8.14
C GLU A 244 7.31 11.92 -6.92
N LEU A 245 6.30 11.51 -6.14
CA LEU A 245 5.85 12.27 -4.98
C LEU A 245 7.00 12.48 -3.99
N ASN A 246 7.03 13.66 -3.39
CA ASN A 246 8.01 13.99 -2.36
C ASN A 246 7.32 14.04 -0.99
N ALA A 247 7.73 13.19 -0.06
CA ALA A 247 7.21 13.17 1.32
C ALA A 247 7.42 14.52 2.04
N ALA A 248 8.50 15.25 1.73
CA ALA A 248 8.74 16.57 2.30
C ALA A 248 7.73 17.62 1.78
N ALA A 249 7.26 17.48 0.53
CA ALA A 249 6.31 18.36 -0.11
C ALA A 249 4.83 18.07 0.26
N ALA A 250 4.57 16.99 1.01
CA ALA A 250 3.23 16.70 1.50
C ALA A 250 2.69 17.88 2.32
N ARG A 251 1.49 18.36 1.98
CA ARG A 251 0.89 19.51 2.64
C ARG A 251 0.50 19.14 4.09
N PRO A 252 0.96 19.88 5.10
CA PRO A 252 0.51 19.67 6.48
C PRO A 252 -0.99 19.94 6.61
N VAL A 253 -1.72 19.04 7.25
CA VAL A 253 -3.11 19.28 7.64
C VAL A 253 -3.13 19.76 9.09
N GLU A 254 -3.68 20.94 9.30
CA GLU A 254 -3.96 21.46 10.64
C GLU A 254 -5.16 20.70 11.22
N LEU A 255 -4.96 20.07 12.39
CA LEU A 255 -6.06 19.46 13.12
C LEU A 255 -6.91 20.58 13.73
N SER A 256 -8.20 20.61 13.43
CA SER A 256 -9.17 21.43 14.15
C SER A 256 -9.25 20.94 15.59
N SER A 257 -8.78 21.76 16.53
CA SER A 257 -8.83 21.52 17.97
C SER A 257 -10.24 21.74 18.53
N ASP A 258 -11.27 21.13 17.95
CA ASP A 258 -12.60 21.11 18.57
C ASP A 258 -12.71 19.84 19.42
N GLY A 259 -12.78 20.06 20.73
CA GLY A 259 -12.56 19.05 21.75
C GLY A 259 -13.61 17.93 21.75
N SER A 260 -13.12 16.70 21.69
CA SER A 260 -13.74 15.59 22.41
C SER A 260 -12.66 14.93 23.28
N ALA A 261 -12.68 15.29 24.56
CA ALA A 261 -11.91 14.64 25.59
C ALA A 261 -12.51 13.25 25.85
N ALA A 262 -12.13 12.28 25.02
CA ALA A 262 -12.20 10.86 25.35
C ALA A 262 -11.41 10.03 24.33
N ASN A 263 -10.07 10.04 24.43
CA ASN A 263 -9.38 8.76 24.39
C ASN A 263 -8.03 8.85 25.11
N SER A 264 -7.82 7.87 25.99
CA SER A 264 -6.73 7.78 26.93
C SER A 264 -5.35 7.87 26.25
N GLN A 265 -4.55 8.82 26.73
CA GLN A 265 -3.12 8.86 26.47
C GLN A 265 -2.47 7.57 26.96
N SER A 266 -1.95 6.75 26.05
CA SER A 266 -0.79 5.90 26.34
C SER A 266 0.44 6.60 25.78
N SER A 267 0.90 7.63 26.50
CA SER A 267 2.22 8.20 26.29
C SER A 267 3.26 7.15 26.70
N LEU A 268 3.74 6.36 25.75
CA LEU A 268 4.97 5.60 25.96
C LEU A 268 6.15 6.57 25.84
N PRO A 269 7.16 6.49 26.74
CA PRO A 269 8.16 7.54 26.86
C PRO A 269 9.03 7.63 25.62
N THR A 270 9.30 8.87 25.20
CA THR A 270 10.23 9.31 24.14
C THR A 270 11.70 8.91 24.37
N ARG A 271 11.98 7.89 25.20
CA ARG A 271 13.34 7.44 25.57
C ARG A 271 13.79 6.15 24.88
N PHE A 272 12.91 5.40 24.21
CA PHE A 272 13.32 4.17 23.50
C PHE A 272 13.94 4.44 22.11
N TRP A 273 13.77 5.64 21.55
CA TRP A 273 14.22 5.99 20.20
C TRP A 273 15.61 6.62 20.10
N ASN A 274 16.31 6.82 21.23
CA ASN A 274 17.68 7.34 21.23
C ASN A 274 18.77 6.25 21.21
N SER A 275 18.42 4.96 21.10
CA SER A 275 19.39 3.85 21.17
C SER A 275 19.72 3.13 19.85
N ILE A 276 19.14 3.54 18.72
CA ILE A 276 19.44 2.92 17.41
C ILE A 276 20.25 3.87 16.49
N GLY A 277 20.58 5.08 16.96
CA GLY A 277 21.26 6.12 16.18
C GLY A 277 22.69 6.48 16.62
N GLN A 278 23.29 5.80 17.60
CA GLN A 278 24.67 6.08 18.06
C GLN A 278 25.66 4.92 17.91
N GLY A 279 25.28 3.84 17.21
CA GLY A 279 26.09 2.62 17.09
C GLY A 279 27.15 2.60 15.97
N PHE A 280 27.41 3.71 15.25
CA PHE A 280 28.29 3.68 14.07
C PHE A 280 29.43 4.71 14.05
N SER A 281 29.79 5.34 15.19
CA SER A 281 30.88 6.35 15.22
C SER A 281 32.06 6.05 16.14
N ASN A 282 32.09 4.95 16.90
CA ASN A 282 33.23 4.59 17.75
C ASN A 282 33.68 3.14 17.53
N LEU A 283 34.40 2.89 16.44
CA LEU A 283 35.24 1.69 16.30
C LEU A 283 36.51 2.03 15.48
N VAL A 284 37.35 2.89 16.07
CA VAL A 284 38.79 2.95 15.82
C VAL A 284 39.47 3.11 17.19
N SER A 285 40.41 2.22 17.51
CA SER A 285 41.18 2.08 18.78
C SER A 285 40.37 1.42 19.91
N GLY A 286 40.84 0.46 20.70
CA GLY A 286 42.15 -0.11 21.00
C GLY A 286 41.97 -0.91 22.31
N ALA A 287 42.73 -1.98 22.48
CA ALA A 287 42.58 -3.02 23.52
C ALA A 287 42.67 -2.57 25.00
N HIS A 288 41.96 -3.27 25.91
CA HIS A 288 42.51 -4.02 27.08
C HIS A 288 41.40 -4.65 27.96
N GLU A 289 41.61 -5.92 28.36
CA GLU A 289 41.39 -6.64 29.65
C GLU A 289 40.33 -6.13 30.67
N SER A 290 39.60 -6.91 31.49
CA SER A 290 39.75 -8.27 32.06
C SER A 290 38.47 -8.71 32.83
N ASN A 291 38.20 -10.03 32.85
CA ASN A 291 37.61 -10.91 33.89
C ASN A 291 36.57 -10.39 34.92
N SER A 292 35.45 -11.13 35.06
CA SER A 292 35.26 -12.10 36.18
C SER A 292 33.92 -12.83 36.14
N VAL A 293 33.95 -14.04 36.71
CA VAL A 293 32.97 -15.13 36.74
C VAL A 293 32.10 -15.04 37.99
N SER A 294 30.84 -15.51 37.94
CA SER A 294 30.25 -16.29 39.05
C SER A 294 29.01 -17.07 38.63
N THR A 295 29.07 -18.36 38.98
CA THR A 295 28.10 -19.45 38.84
C THR A 295 27.18 -19.58 40.05
N SER A 296 25.94 -20.05 39.87
CA SER A 296 25.29 -21.00 40.79
C SER A 296 24.06 -21.68 40.17
N SER A 297 23.67 -22.81 40.74
CA SER A 297 23.04 -23.99 40.12
C SER A 297 21.74 -24.46 40.79
N HIS A 298 21.04 -25.37 40.09
CA HIS A 298 20.08 -26.42 40.53
C HIS A 298 18.60 -26.05 40.80
N VAL A 299 17.54 -26.88 40.59
CA VAL A 299 17.26 -28.22 39.98
C VAL A 299 15.73 -28.38 39.71
N ASN A 300 15.43 -29.19 38.67
CA ASN A 300 14.23 -29.90 38.18
C ASN A 300 12.85 -29.92 38.91
N GLY A 301 11.79 -29.91 38.09
CA GLY A 301 10.50 -30.56 38.34
C GLY A 301 9.79 -30.90 37.01
N VAL A 302 9.45 -32.19 36.81
CA VAL A 302 8.74 -32.76 35.65
C VAL A 302 7.26 -32.93 36.00
N VAL A 303 6.35 -32.43 35.16
CA VAL A 303 4.93 -32.87 35.06
C VAL A 303 4.44 -32.65 33.61
N ASP A 304 3.99 -33.70 32.93
CA ASP A 304 3.16 -33.65 31.71
C ASP A 304 1.70 -33.37 32.08
N PRO A 305 0.94 -32.63 31.25
CA PRO A 305 -0.11 -33.32 30.49
C PRO A 305 -0.40 -32.79 29.06
N GLU A 306 -0.92 -33.73 28.27
CA GLU A 306 -1.74 -33.68 27.06
C GLU A 306 -2.00 -32.36 26.27
N ARG A 307 -1.56 -32.41 25.01
CA ARG A 307 -2.33 -32.19 23.76
C ARG A 307 -3.29 -30.99 23.70
N SER A 308 -2.76 -29.85 23.24
CA SER A 308 -3.52 -28.73 22.66
C SER A 308 -2.81 -28.24 21.39
N GLY A 309 -3.60 -27.94 20.35
CA GLY A 309 -3.15 -27.63 18.99
C GLY A 309 -2.25 -26.40 18.92
N LYS A 310 -1.11 -26.54 18.24
CA LYS A 310 -0.11 -25.49 18.11
C LYS A 310 -0.57 -24.42 17.12
N GLU A 311 -0.92 -23.26 17.68
CA GLU A 311 -0.79 -21.95 17.04
C GLU A 311 0.70 -21.73 16.67
N TRP A 312 0.98 -21.49 15.38
CA TRP A 312 2.29 -20.98 14.97
C TRP A 312 2.22 -19.47 14.84
N LEU A 313 2.60 -18.82 15.93
CA LEU A 313 2.97 -17.40 15.98
C LEU A 313 4.30 -17.25 15.21
N CYS A 314 4.26 -16.69 14.00
CA CYS A 314 5.47 -16.32 13.26
C CYS A 314 6.11 -15.09 13.91
N PHE A 315 7.03 -15.33 14.84
CA PHE A 315 8.21 -14.48 14.99
C PHE A 315 9.07 -14.64 13.73
N LEU A 316 9.46 -13.52 13.11
CA LEU A 316 10.44 -13.27 12.03
C LEU A 316 9.83 -12.13 11.21
N ILE A 317 10.34 -10.89 11.20
CA ILE A 317 11.59 -10.47 10.56
C ILE A 317 11.94 -9.08 11.12
N VAL A 318 13.01 -8.94 11.88
CA VAL A 318 13.99 -7.84 11.78
C VAL A 318 15.29 -8.39 12.37
N GLY A 319 16.23 -8.78 11.52
CA GLY A 319 17.53 -9.27 11.94
C GLY A 319 18.41 -9.56 10.73
N ASP A 320 19.58 -8.94 10.72
CA ASP A 320 20.77 -9.29 9.96
C ASP A 320 20.95 -8.65 8.57
N VAL A 321 21.41 -7.40 8.62
CA VAL A 321 22.44 -6.88 7.71
C VAL A 321 23.75 -6.86 8.52
N PHE A 322 24.73 -7.64 8.07
CA PHE A 322 26.09 -7.91 8.62
C PHE A 322 26.23 -8.99 9.73
N PRO A 323 27.14 -9.98 9.58
CA PRO A 323 27.41 -10.97 10.62
C PRO A 323 28.56 -10.53 11.54
N THR A 324 28.29 -10.42 12.83
CA THR A 324 29.33 -10.59 13.87
C THR A 324 29.10 -11.94 14.54
N PHE A 325 30.05 -12.87 14.35
CA PHE A 325 30.06 -14.19 14.96
C PHE A 325 30.40 -14.10 16.46
N PRO A 326 29.80 -14.92 17.34
CA PRO A 326 30.39 -15.21 18.65
C PRO A 326 31.42 -16.36 18.51
N LEU A 327 32.59 -16.16 19.12
CA LEU A 327 33.67 -17.12 19.25
C LEU A 327 33.28 -18.32 20.13
N PHE A 328 33.52 -19.54 19.65
CA PHE A 328 34.06 -20.66 20.44
C PHE A 328 35.05 -21.47 19.58
N PRO A 329 36.09 -22.09 20.16
CA PRO A 329 37.35 -22.39 19.48
C PRO A 329 37.38 -23.81 18.87
N LEU A 330 38.10 -23.97 17.75
CA LEU A 330 38.95 -25.11 17.32
C LEU A 330 39.13 -25.14 15.78
N PRO A 331 40.20 -25.77 15.26
CA PRO A 331 41.46 -25.16 14.86
C PRO A 331 41.55 -24.82 13.35
N LEU A 332 42.55 -23.99 13.02
CA LEU A 332 42.93 -23.60 11.66
C LEU A 332 43.05 -24.78 10.69
N VAL A 333 42.38 -24.68 9.54
CA VAL A 333 42.89 -25.18 8.26
C VAL A 333 42.64 -24.11 7.21
N GLY A 334 43.71 -23.51 6.71
CA GLY A 334 43.65 -22.52 5.64
C GLY A 334 43.38 -23.16 4.28
N MET A 335 42.58 -22.50 3.46
CA MET A 335 42.51 -22.73 2.02
C MET A 335 42.50 -21.39 1.29
N ALA A 336 43.46 -21.23 0.38
CA ALA A 336 43.57 -20.10 -0.54
C ALA A 336 42.56 -20.24 -1.69
N LEU A 337 42.06 -19.11 -2.19
CA LEU A 337 41.25 -19.04 -3.41
C LEU A 337 42.07 -18.32 -4.50
N ASP A 338 42.38 -19.03 -5.58
CA ASP A 338 42.84 -18.43 -6.83
C ASP A 338 41.63 -18.07 -7.70
N TYR A 339 41.65 -16.85 -8.23
CA TYR A 339 40.60 -16.29 -9.09
C TYR A 339 41.06 -16.35 -10.55
N SER A 340 40.31 -17.01 -11.42
CA SER A 340 40.52 -16.93 -12.88
C SER A 340 39.21 -16.59 -13.58
N SER A 341 39.25 -15.48 -14.32
CA SER A 341 38.15 -14.89 -15.08
C SER A 341 38.04 -15.51 -16.47
N SER A 342 36.85 -16.01 -16.85
CA SER A 342 36.50 -16.21 -18.25
C SER A 342 34.99 -16.17 -18.47
N LEU A 343 34.60 -15.47 -19.55
CA LEU A 343 33.25 -15.18 -20.02
C LEU A 343 32.47 -16.44 -20.43
N SER A 344 31.40 -16.74 -19.68
CA SER A 344 30.16 -17.37 -20.16
C SER A 344 29.21 -17.48 -18.96
N ASN A 345 27.92 -17.23 -19.16
CA ASN A 345 26.89 -17.33 -18.12
C ASN A 345 26.73 -18.78 -17.64
N SER A 346 27.54 -19.22 -16.68
CA SER A 346 27.30 -20.30 -15.70
C SER A 346 28.58 -20.52 -14.87
N VAL A 347 28.58 -20.18 -13.58
CA VAL A 347 29.62 -20.64 -12.65
C VAL A 347 29.18 -21.98 -12.07
N LEU A 348 29.80 -23.06 -12.54
CA LEU A 348 29.69 -24.39 -11.92
C LEU A 348 30.82 -24.51 -10.89
N LEU A 349 30.49 -24.58 -9.61
CA LEU A 349 31.45 -24.95 -8.55
C LEU A 349 31.43 -26.48 -8.42
N GLU A 350 32.45 -27.15 -8.99
CA GLU A 350 32.69 -28.57 -8.77
C GLU A 350 33.43 -28.78 -7.45
N PHE A 351 32.81 -29.50 -6.50
CA PHE A 351 33.50 -30.03 -5.32
C PHE A 351 33.74 -31.53 -5.53
N ARG A 352 35.02 -31.93 -5.65
CA ARG A 352 35.41 -33.34 -5.68
C ARG A 352 35.89 -33.77 -4.30
N ALA A 353 35.04 -34.49 -3.56
CA ALA A 353 35.45 -35.16 -2.33
C ALA A 353 36.04 -36.54 -2.65
N SER A 354 37.31 -36.75 -2.30
CA SER A 354 37.97 -38.05 -2.31
C SER A 354 37.58 -38.84 -1.06
N SER A 355 36.53 -39.65 -1.14
CA SER A 355 36.43 -40.98 -0.52
C SER A 355 35.02 -41.54 -0.71
N GLY A 356 34.95 -42.79 -1.16
CA GLY A 356 33.75 -43.40 -1.71
C GLY A 356 32.64 -43.66 -0.69
N ARG A 357 31.45 -43.11 -0.98
CA ARG A 357 30.14 -43.77 -0.99
C ARG A 357 29.09 -42.74 -1.41
N GLY A 358 28.46 -42.97 -2.56
CA GLY A 358 27.45 -42.06 -3.11
C GLY A 358 26.17 -42.07 -2.29
N PHE A 359 25.73 -40.88 -1.88
CA PHE A 359 24.34 -40.61 -1.52
C PHE A 359 23.90 -39.39 -2.33
N ARG A 360 22.93 -39.58 -3.23
CA ARG A 360 22.25 -38.50 -3.95
C ARG A 360 21.16 -37.95 -3.02
N GLY A 361 21.29 -36.70 -2.61
CA GLY A 361 20.24 -35.95 -1.92
C GLY A 361 20.33 -34.48 -2.30
N THR A 362 19.33 -33.98 -3.02
CA THR A 362 19.20 -32.56 -3.39
C THR A 362 18.53 -31.80 -2.25
N MET A 363 19.29 -30.97 -1.52
CA MET A 363 18.72 -29.89 -0.70
C MET A 363 18.89 -28.58 -1.45
N GLY A 364 17.83 -28.20 -2.15
CA GLY A 364 17.65 -26.87 -2.73
C GLY A 364 16.27 -26.35 -2.36
N ALA A 365 16.17 -25.04 -2.15
CA ALA A 365 14.95 -24.27 -1.90
C ALA A 365 14.36 -24.35 -0.48
N HIS A 366 14.79 -23.45 0.41
CA HIS A 366 13.96 -23.11 1.58
C HIS A 366 13.83 -21.62 1.93
N TRP A 367 14.48 -20.71 1.20
CA TRP A 367 14.32 -19.26 1.42
C TRP A 367 13.36 -18.55 0.44
N GLY A 368 13.11 -19.13 -0.74
CA GLY A 368 12.08 -18.63 -1.67
C GLY A 368 10.64 -18.89 -1.18
N ASN A 369 10.44 -19.98 -0.45
CA ASN A 369 9.11 -20.48 -0.08
C ASN A 369 8.37 -19.60 0.94
N ALA A 370 9.04 -18.97 1.90
CA ALA A 370 8.36 -18.16 2.91
C ALA A 370 7.74 -16.87 2.32
N ARG A 371 8.45 -16.21 1.39
CA ARG A 371 7.98 -14.99 0.71
C ARG A 371 6.88 -15.28 -0.32
N ASP A 372 7.02 -16.36 -1.08
CA ASP A 372 5.97 -16.80 -2.01
C ASP A 372 4.74 -17.33 -1.27
N MET A 373 4.91 -17.94 -0.08
CA MET A 373 3.79 -18.36 0.77
C MET A 373 3.04 -17.16 1.34
N LEU A 374 3.73 -16.11 1.81
CA LEU A 374 3.08 -14.87 2.27
C LEU A 374 2.34 -14.14 1.14
N ARG A 375 2.92 -14.10 -0.07
CA ARG A 375 2.22 -13.61 -1.27
C ARG A 375 0.99 -14.42 -1.60
N LYS A 376 1.13 -15.75 -1.70
CA LYS A 376 0.00 -16.65 -1.96
C LYS A 376 -1.07 -16.51 -0.88
N THR A 377 -0.70 -16.30 0.38
CA THR A 377 -1.65 -16.16 1.50
C THR A 377 -2.35 -14.81 1.49
N PHE A 378 -1.65 -13.71 1.18
CA PHE A 378 -2.27 -12.39 1.03
C PHE A 378 -3.21 -12.36 -0.19
N TRP A 379 -2.73 -12.78 -1.35
CA TRP A 379 -3.53 -12.78 -2.58
C TRP A 379 -4.67 -13.80 -2.55
N SER A 380 -4.50 -14.96 -1.91
CA SER A 380 -5.59 -15.96 -1.71
C SER A 380 -6.66 -15.47 -0.72
N LYS A 381 -6.33 -14.54 0.20
CA LYS A 381 -7.33 -13.87 1.05
C LYS A 381 -7.99 -12.65 0.36
N CYS A 382 -7.45 -12.20 -0.77
CA CYS A 382 -7.94 -11.03 -1.52
C CYS A 382 -8.79 -11.38 -2.76
N ILE A 383 -8.76 -12.64 -3.20
CA ILE A 383 -9.58 -13.25 -4.26
C ILE A 383 -10.70 -14.03 -3.58
#